data_AF-A0A7R9QLX9-F1
#
_entry.id   AF-A0A7R9QLX9-F1
#
_cell.length_a   1.000
_cell.length_b   1.000
_cell.length_c   1.000
_cell.angle_alpha   90.00
_cell.angle_beta   90.00
_cell.angle_gamma   90.00
#
_symmetry.space_group_name_H-M   'P 1'
#
loop_
_entity.id
_entity.type
_entity.pdbx_description
1 polymer ?
#
loop_
_entity_poly.entity_id
_entity_poly.type
_entity_poly.pdbx_seq_one_letter_code
_entity_poly.pdbx_strand_id
1 'polypeptide(L)'
;MKDFVSKVFNESNAITLEEKAKFGEMCRTEFGRLWFARYINEQRVHNKKVKETTFYSLAQYFAIVLFECSESDDFTPAKTLMNMCFTYYHESYPSQQQSQQSSHSCRPHKQYLYYVLREQPIWRSLRFW
;
A
#
# COMPACT_ATOMS: atom_id res chain seq x y z
N MET A 1 0.73 -12.52 -10.63
CA MET A 1 0.81 -11.70 -9.38
C MET A 1 2.22 -11.18 -9.12
N LYS A 2 3.27 -12.01 -9.10
CA LYS A 2 4.66 -11.58 -8.87
C LYS A 2 5.12 -10.43 -9.78
N ASP A 3 4.95 -10.59 -11.10
CA ASP A 3 5.39 -9.59 -12.08
C ASP A 3 4.61 -8.29 -11.95
N PHE A 4 3.31 -8.40 -11.65
CA PHE A 4 2.47 -7.24 -11.37
C PHE A 4 3.00 -6.45 -10.17
N VAL A 5 3.27 -7.12 -9.04
CA VAL A 5 3.86 -6.46 -7.86
C VAL A 5 5.22 -5.86 -8.20
N SER A 6 6.08 -6.56 -8.95
CA SER A 6 7.36 -5.98 -9.39
C SER A 6 7.17 -4.71 -10.22
N LYS A 7 6.21 -4.68 -11.15
CA LYS A 7 5.86 -3.49 -11.92
C LYS A 7 5.35 -2.35 -11.03
N VAL A 8 4.59 -2.63 -9.97
CA VAL A 8 4.14 -1.58 -9.02
C VAL A 8 5.34 -0.84 -8.40
N PHE A 9 6.40 -1.56 -8.03
CA PHE A 9 7.58 -0.95 -7.42
C PHE A 9 8.52 -0.27 -8.42
N ASN A 10 8.68 -0.83 -9.63
CA ASN A 10 9.69 -0.39 -10.58
C ASN A 10 9.13 0.55 -11.68
N GLU A 11 7.91 0.28 -12.15
CA GLU A 11 7.34 0.85 -13.38
C GLU A 11 5.82 1.09 -13.23
N SER A 12 5.39 1.72 -12.14
CA SER A 12 3.95 1.90 -11.82
C SER A 12 3.14 2.55 -12.96
N ASN A 13 3.78 3.41 -13.75
CA ASN A 13 3.17 4.12 -14.87
C ASN A 13 2.96 3.22 -16.11
N ALA A 14 3.67 2.10 -16.22
CA ALA A 14 3.55 1.16 -17.33
C ALA A 14 2.42 0.13 -17.14
N ILE A 15 1.75 0.13 -15.98
CA ILE A 15 0.65 -0.79 -15.68
C ILE A 15 -0.58 -0.40 -16.50
N THR A 16 -0.93 -1.25 -17.45
CA THR A 16 -2.06 -1.06 -18.37
C THR A 16 -3.42 -1.22 -17.68
N LEU A 17 -4.48 -0.75 -18.33
CA LEU A 17 -5.86 -0.95 -17.84
C LEU A 17 -6.23 -2.44 -17.79
N GLU A 18 -5.76 -3.23 -18.76
CA GLU A 18 -5.99 -4.68 -18.78
C GLU A 18 -5.33 -5.37 -17.58
N GLU A 19 -4.08 -5.00 -17.25
CA GLU A 19 -3.39 -5.55 -16.08
C GLU A 19 -4.09 -5.16 -14.76
N LYS A 20 -4.64 -3.94 -14.67
CA LYS A 20 -5.44 -3.50 -13.52
C LYS A 20 -6.73 -4.31 -13.40
N ALA A 21 -7.43 -4.54 -14.51
CA ALA A 21 -8.64 -5.35 -14.53
C ALA A 21 -8.32 -6.77 -14.06
N LYS A 22 -7.33 -7.42 -14.67
CA LYS A 22 -6.87 -8.76 -14.30
C LYS A 22 -6.43 -8.86 -12.84
N PHE A 23 -5.78 -7.83 -12.31
CA PHE A 23 -5.45 -7.74 -10.89
C PHE A 23 -6.71 -7.76 -10.01
N GLY A 24 -7.72 -6.94 -10.33
CA GLY A 24 -9.00 -6.95 -9.64
C GLY A 24 -9.68 -8.32 -9.66
N GLU A 25 -9.67 -9.00 -10.81
CA GLU A 25 -10.23 -10.35 -10.90
C GLU A 25 -9.49 -11.37 -10.03
N MET A 26 -8.15 -11.31 -10.02
CA MET A 26 -7.35 -12.17 -9.16
C MET A 26 -7.66 -11.96 -7.68
N CYS A 27 -7.87 -10.72 -7.24
CA CYS A 27 -8.12 -10.41 -5.82
C CYS A 27 -9.45 -10.93 -5.28
N ARG A 28 -10.41 -11.26 -6.16
CA ARG A 28 -11.63 -11.98 -5.77
C ARG A 28 -11.38 -13.43 -5.35
N THR A 29 -10.20 -13.97 -5.66
CA THR A 29 -9.79 -15.32 -5.26
C THR A 29 -8.88 -15.30 -4.03
N GLU A 30 -9.00 -16.31 -3.17
CA GLU A 30 -8.13 -16.48 -2.00
C GLU A 30 -6.64 -16.49 -2.38
N PHE A 31 -6.30 -17.24 -3.43
CA PHE A 31 -4.93 -17.32 -3.94
C PHE A 31 -4.40 -15.95 -4.38
N GLY A 32 -5.20 -15.13 -5.06
CA GLY A 32 -4.78 -13.80 -5.50
C GLY A 32 -4.43 -12.91 -4.32
N ARG A 33 -5.29 -12.86 -3.29
CA ARG A 33 -5.04 -12.06 -2.07
C ARG A 33 -3.81 -12.55 -1.33
N LEU A 34 -3.67 -13.86 -1.15
CA LEU A 34 -2.52 -14.48 -0.50
C LEU A 34 -1.21 -14.16 -1.23
N TRP A 35 -1.18 -14.34 -2.56
CA TRP A 35 0.02 -14.08 -3.35
C TRP A 35 0.39 -12.61 -3.38
N PHE A 36 -0.59 -11.71 -3.44
CA PHE A 36 -0.32 -10.28 -3.34
C PHE A 36 0.34 -9.94 -1.99
N ALA A 37 -0.26 -10.38 -0.88
CA ALA A 37 0.28 -10.13 0.45
C ALA A 37 1.70 -10.68 0.63
N ARG A 38 1.97 -11.89 0.11
CA ARG A 38 3.31 -12.50 0.13
C ARG A 38 4.35 -11.68 -0.63
N TYR A 39 4.08 -11.36 -1.90
CA TYR A 39 5.04 -10.61 -2.71
C TYR A 39 5.26 -9.19 -2.21
N ILE A 40 4.21 -8.53 -1.69
CA ILE A 40 4.36 -7.25 -0.99
C ILE A 40 5.25 -7.40 0.25
N ASN A 41 5.06 -8.43 1.07
CA ASN A 41 5.87 -8.62 2.26
C ASN A 41 7.34 -8.93 1.94
N GLU A 42 7.62 -9.62 0.83
CA GLU A 42 9.00 -9.85 0.36
C GLU A 42 9.73 -8.55 -0.01
N GLN A 43 9.02 -7.54 -0.55
CA GLN A 43 9.64 -6.26 -0.95
C GLN A 43 10.14 -5.42 0.23
N ARG A 44 9.71 -5.71 1.47
CA ARG A 44 10.04 -4.90 2.66
C ARG A 44 11.53 -4.88 3.02
N VAL A 45 12.26 -5.91 2.59
CA VAL A 45 13.70 -6.06 2.85
C VAL A 45 14.50 -5.01 2.09
N HIS A 46 14.01 -4.59 0.92
CA HIS A 46 14.73 -3.72 0.00
C HIS A 46 14.12 -2.32 -0.11
N ASN A 47 12.80 -2.17 0.08
CA ASN A 47 12.08 -0.98 -0.38
C ASN A 47 11.14 -0.35 0.67
N LYS A 48 11.63 -0.04 1.88
CA LYS A 48 10.80 0.64 2.90
C LYS A 48 10.40 2.07 2.49
N LYS A 49 11.34 2.79 1.89
CA LYS A 49 11.12 4.12 1.29
C LYS A 49 10.81 3.95 -0.19
N VAL A 50 9.65 4.43 -0.62
CA VAL A 50 9.20 4.37 -2.03
C VAL A 50 9.03 5.77 -2.59
N LYS A 51 9.04 5.88 -3.92
CA LYS A 51 8.67 7.11 -4.63
C LYS A 51 7.19 7.42 -4.38
N GLU A 52 6.81 8.70 -4.45
CA GLU A 52 5.43 9.14 -4.25
C GLU A 52 4.44 8.44 -5.22
N THR A 53 4.82 8.28 -6.49
CA THR A 53 4.01 7.56 -7.48
C THR A 53 3.77 6.10 -7.09
N THR A 54 4.83 5.39 -6.70
CA THR A 54 4.76 4.02 -6.18
C THR A 54 3.93 3.96 -4.91
N PHE A 55 4.06 4.93 -4.02
CA PHE A 55 3.31 5.00 -2.76
C PHE A 55 1.81 5.06 -2.99
N TYR A 56 1.34 5.98 -3.82
CA TYR A 56 -0.09 6.08 -4.12
C TYR A 56 -0.60 4.89 -4.93
N SER A 57 0.23 4.32 -5.81
CA SER A 57 -0.09 3.07 -6.50
C SER A 57 -0.26 1.91 -5.51
N LEU A 58 0.64 1.77 -4.54
CA LEU A 58 0.51 0.78 -3.45
C LEU A 58 -0.75 1.01 -2.64
N ALA A 59 -1.06 2.26 -2.28
CA ALA A 59 -2.28 2.58 -1.54
C ALA A 59 -3.53 2.12 -2.29
N GLN A 60 -3.62 2.36 -3.60
CA GLN A 60 -4.74 1.92 -4.44
C GLN A 60 -4.88 0.40 -4.43
N TYR A 61 -3.80 -0.34 -4.68
CA TYR A 61 -3.87 -1.81 -4.75
C TYR A 61 -4.10 -2.45 -3.38
N PHE A 62 -3.51 -1.89 -2.31
CA PHE A 62 -3.80 -2.33 -0.94
C PHE A 62 -5.27 -2.14 -0.60
N ALA A 63 -5.87 -0.99 -0.95
CA ALA A 63 -7.29 -0.76 -0.68
C ALA A 63 -8.17 -1.83 -1.35
N ILE A 64 -7.89 -2.18 -2.61
CA ILE A 64 -8.60 -3.25 -3.33
C ILE A 64 -8.47 -4.58 -2.59
N VAL A 65 -7.26 -4.99 -2.23
CA VAL A 65 -7.07 -6.31 -1.58
C VAL A 65 -7.66 -6.32 -0.17
N LEU A 66 -7.50 -5.25 0.61
CA LEU A 66 -8.09 -5.15 1.95
C LEU A 66 -9.61 -5.17 1.91
N PHE A 67 -10.21 -4.54 0.90
CA PHE A 67 -11.65 -4.62 0.65
C PHE A 67 -12.08 -6.07 0.37
N GLU A 68 -11.45 -6.74 -0.60
CA GLU A 68 -11.78 -8.13 -0.96
C GLU A 68 -11.54 -9.11 0.21
N CYS A 69 -10.50 -8.88 1.03
CA CYS A 69 -10.27 -9.63 2.26
C CYS A 69 -11.41 -9.44 3.26
N SER A 70 -11.92 -8.21 3.40
CA SER A 70 -13.03 -7.91 4.31
C SER A 70 -14.32 -8.57 3.86
N GLU A 71 -14.63 -8.51 2.55
CA GLU A 71 -15.85 -9.11 1.99
C GLU A 71 -15.84 -10.64 2.03
N SER A 72 -14.65 -11.25 1.90
CA SER A 72 -14.48 -12.71 1.90
C SER A 72 -14.07 -13.30 3.26
N ASP A 73 -14.00 -12.49 4.32
CA ASP A 73 -13.49 -12.87 5.65
C ASP A 73 -12.09 -13.52 5.64
N ASP A 74 -11.25 -13.09 4.70
CA ASP A 74 -9.90 -13.63 4.50
C ASP A 74 -8.86 -12.81 5.28
N PHE A 75 -8.77 -13.08 6.58
CA PHE A 75 -8.01 -12.24 7.51
C PHE A 75 -6.50 -12.51 7.52
N THR A 76 -6.04 -13.64 6.96
CA THR A 76 -4.62 -13.99 6.89
C THR A 76 -3.81 -13.02 6.01
N PRO A 77 -4.16 -12.80 4.73
CA PRO A 77 -3.53 -11.79 3.90
C PRO A 77 -3.80 -10.37 4.41
N ALA A 78 -4.99 -10.09 4.96
CA ALA A 78 -5.31 -8.78 5.54
C ALA A 78 -4.36 -8.40 6.67
N LYS A 79 -4.11 -9.29 7.64
CA LYS A 79 -3.19 -9.03 8.75
C LYS A 79 -1.77 -8.72 8.27
N THR A 80 -1.33 -9.40 7.22
CA THR A 80 -0.02 -9.11 6.60
C THR A 80 -0.01 -7.72 5.97
N LEU A 81 -1.02 -7.37 5.17
CA LEU A 81 -1.12 -6.07 4.50
C LEU A 81 -1.27 -4.92 5.49
N MET A 82 -2.08 -5.07 6.54
CA MET A 82 -2.24 -4.07 7.59
C MET A 82 -0.93 -3.81 8.33
N ASN A 83 -0.13 -4.85 8.61
CA ASN A 83 1.22 -4.66 9.14
C ASN A 83 2.13 -3.92 8.14
N MET A 84 2.03 -4.23 6.85
CA MET A 84 2.80 -3.54 5.81
C MET A 84 2.41 -2.07 5.63
N CYS A 85 1.20 -1.67 6.03
CA CYS A 85 0.80 -0.26 6.04
C CYS A 85 1.68 0.62 6.94
N PHE A 86 2.31 0.04 7.96
CA PHE A 86 3.28 0.73 8.84
C PHE A 86 4.73 0.62 8.35
N THR A 87 4.98 -0.08 7.25
CA THR A 87 6.32 -0.34 6.73
C THR A 87 6.68 0.58 5.58
N TYR A 88 5.80 0.69 4.58
CA TYR A 88 6.05 1.49 3.39
C TYR A 88 5.72 2.96 3.63
N TYR A 89 6.67 3.83 3.28
CA TYR A 89 6.51 5.28 3.38
C TYR A 89 7.10 6.00 2.18
N HIS A 90 6.60 7.20 1.91
CA HIS A 90 7.30 8.19 1.11
C HIS A 90 7.67 9.40 1.98
N GLU A 91 8.66 10.15 1.52
CA GLU A 91 9.05 11.40 2.17
C GLU A 91 8.34 12.56 1.48
N SER A 92 7.59 13.35 2.24
CA SER A 92 7.00 14.60 1.78
C SER A 92 7.75 15.79 2.39
N TYR A 93 7.98 16.82 1.59
CA TYR A 93 8.57 18.07 2.06
C TYR A 93 7.44 19.02 2.43
N PRO A 94 7.45 19.62 3.64
CA PRO A 94 6.47 20.64 3.98
C PRO A 94 6.63 21.80 3.00
N SER A 95 5.53 22.17 2.34
CA SER A 95 5.48 23.34 1.48
C SER A 95 5.89 24.57 2.30
N GLN A 96 6.76 25.42 1.73
CA GLN A 96 7.42 26.57 2.38
C GLN A 96 6.48 27.66 2.92
N GLN A 97 5.16 27.47 2.93
CA GLN A 97 4.18 28.46 3.39
C GLN A 97 4.00 28.51 4.91
N GLN A 98 4.61 27.61 5.69
CA GLN A 98 4.58 27.66 7.17
C GLN A 98 5.92 28.04 7.83
N SER A 99 6.94 28.43 7.06
CA SER A 99 8.26 28.79 7.59
C SER A 99 8.44 30.31 7.72
N GLN A 100 7.65 30.96 8.57
CA GLN A 100 8.16 32.09 9.35
C GLN A 100 8.35 31.57 10.77
N GLN A 101 9.58 31.61 11.28
CA GLN A 101 10.01 31.14 12.62
C GLN A 101 10.40 29.66 12.71
N SER A 102 11.44 29.23 11.99
CA SER A 102 12.51 28.42 12.61
C SER A 102 13.60 28.04 11.60
N SER A 103 14.79 28.56 11.85
CA SER A 103 16.05 28.29 11.15
C SER A 103 16.64 26.92 11.52
N HIS A 104 15.87 25.82 11.46
CA HIS A 104 16.37 24.48 11.81
C HIS A 104 15.80 23.41 10.87
N SER A 105 16.64 22.92 9.94
CA SER A 105 16.47 21.77 9.04
C SER A 105 15.03 21.45 8.59
N CYS A 106 14.70 21.78 7.34
CA CYS A 106 13.52 21.27 6.66
C CYS A 106 13.66 19.75 6.45
N ARG A 107 13.34 18.96 7.48
CA ARG A 107 13.45 17.49 7.43
C ARG A 107 12.23 16.94 6.70
N PRO A 108 12.43 16.01 5.75
CA PRO A 108 11.31 15.35 5.11
C PRO A 108 10.48 14.58 6.14
N HIS A 109 9.16 14.72 6.05
CA HIS A 109 8.22 13.97 6.88
C HIS A 109 7.93 12.61 6.24
N LYS A 110 7.93 11.54 7.04
CA LYS A 110 7.61 10.19 6.57
C LYS A 110 6.10 9.97 6.61
N GLN A 111 5.48 9.91 5.44
CA GLN A 111 4.08 9.55 5.30
C GLN A 111 3.96 8.04 5.02
N TYR A 112 3.42 7.30 5.97
CA TYR A 112 3.18 5.85 5.88
C TYR A 112 1.84 5.53 5.21
N LEU A 113 1.75 4.37 4.56
CA LEU A 113 0.52 3.87 3.93
C LEU A 113 -0.66 3.81 4.90
N TYR A 114 -0.39 3.55 6.19
CA TYR A 114 -1.37 3.57 7.26
C TYR A 114 -2.23 4.83 7.25
N TYR A 115 -1.63 6.01 7.08
CA TYR A 115 -2.39 7.27 7.13
C TYR A 115 -3.39 7.40 5.97
N VAL A 116 -3.13 6.74 4.84
CA VAL A 116 -4.04 6.72 3.69
C VAL A 116 -5.11 5.65 3.84
N LEU A 117 -4.78 4.52 4.48
CA LEU A 117 -5.61 3.32 4.48
C LEU A 117 -6.39 3.07 5.78
N ARG A 118 -6.11 3.79 6.87
CA ARG A 118 -6.72 3.57 8.20
C ARG A 118 -8.24 3.70 8.23
N GLU A 119 -8.83 4.39 7.25
CA GLU A 119 -10.28 4.57 7.17
C GLU A 119 -11.00 3.40 6.47
N GLN A 120 -10.26 2.41 5.94
CA GLN A 120 -10.85 1.21 5.35
C GLN A 120 -11.68 0.43 6.39
N PRO A 121 -12.84 -0.15 6.03
CA PRO A 121 -13.74 -0.81 6.98
C PRO A 121 -13.09 -1.92 7.81
N ILE A 122 -12.15 -2.67 7.20
CA ILE A 122 -11.47 -3.80 7.84
C ILE A 122 -10.75 -3.42 9.15
N TRP A 123 -10.29 -2.17 9.29
CA TRP A 123 -9.64 -1.70 10.52
C TRP A 123 -10.59 -1.64 11.72
N ARG A 124 -11.90 -1.50 11.47
CA ARG A 124 -12.95 -1.40 12.49
C ARG A 124 -13.75 -2.70 12.64
N SER A 125 -13.47 -3.71 11.82
CA SER A 125 -14.21 -4.97 11.81
C SER A 125 -13.90 -5.80 13.06
N LEU A 126 -14.91 -6.05 13.90
CA LEU A 126 -14.79 -6.94 15.07
C LEU A 126 -14.51 -8.40 14.69
N ARG A 127 -14.75 -8.79 13.43
CA ARG A 127 -14.47 -10.15 12.97
C ARG A 127 -12.97 -10.37 12.69
N PHE A 128 -12.25 -9.28 12.45
CA PHE A 128 -10.81 -9.31 12.19
C PHE A 128 -9.98 -9.32 13.50
N TRP A 129 -10.47 -8.67 14.55
CA TRP A 129 -9.80 -8.51 15.85
C TRP A 129 -10.14 -9.63 16.83
#